data_AF-A0A8T9SQY7-F1
#
_entry.id   AF-A0A8T9SQY7-F1
#
_cell.length_a   1.000
_cell.length_b   1.000
_cell.length_c   1.000
_cell.angle_alpha   90.00
_cell.angle_beta   90.00
_cell.angle_gamma   90.00
#
_symmetry.space_group_name_H-M   'P 1'
#
loop_
_entity.id
_entity.type
_entity.pdbx_description
1 polymer ?
#
loop_
_entity_poly.entity_id
_entity_poly.type
_entity_poly.pdbx_seq_one_letter_code
_entity_poly.pdbx_strand_id
1 'polypeptide(L)'
;MTFPAFPPRIALILFMLLLGVAPVARAQKYRTAAGVRLGAGNYGLTVQQKVFEKTTLEGLGLVGSREVSATLLAERHFGILGPSLNYYLGAGGHVGTHKDDGAFGGIDAIVGLEYKLPITRLVLSADFKPSVEFGSSDWARFPTAISVRYILIKEKKTGFLNNLFGGDNDRKKKKNKQKSDTRRGLFDF
;
A
#
# COMPACT_ATOMS: atom_id res chain seq x y z
N MET A 1 56.54 -11.80 18.08
CA MET A 1 55.51 -11.77 17.01
C MET A 1 54.96 -10.36 16.96
N THR A 2 55.39 -9.56 15.99
CA THR A 2 55.05 -8.13 15.87
C THR A 2 53.84 -7.97 14.96
N PHE A 3 52.71 -7.50 15.49
CA PHE A 3 51.54 -7.20 14.67
C PHE A 3 51.81 -5.96 13.80
N PRO A 4 51.50 -5.96 12.50
CA PRO A 4 51.67 -4.77 11.67
C PRO A 4 50.70 -3.68 12.15
N ALA A 5 51.24 -2.53 12.55
CA ALA A 5 50.47 -1.35 12.90
C ALA A 5 49.89 -0.74 11.62
N PHE A 6 48.59 -0.94 11.38
CA PHE A 6 47.90 -0.28 10.27
C PHE A 6 47.78 1.23 10.53
N PRO A 7 48.09 2.10 9.55
CA PRO A 7 47.97 3.53 9.72
C PRO A 7 46.50 3.93 9.97
N PRO A 8 46.24 4.96 10.80
CA PRO A 8 44.88 5.31 11.27
C PRO A 8 43.91 5.66 10.14
N ARG A 9 44.44 6.08 8.98
CA ARG A 9 43.67 6.37 7.76
C ARG A 9 43.10 5.10 7.11
N ILE A 10 43.81 3.97 7.18
CA ILE A 10 43.34 2.68 6.66
C ILE A 10 42.27 2.09 7.58
N ALA A 11 42.42 2.25 8.90
CA ALA A 11 41.38 1.86 9.87
C ALA A 11 40.07 2.65 9.66
N LEU A 12 40.15 3.94 9.35
CA LEU A 12 38.99 4.78 9.04
C LEU A 12 38.29 4.33 7.75
N ILE A 13 39.05 4.02 6.70
CA ILE A 13 38.50 3.50 5.44
C ILE A 13 37.87 2.12 5.64
N LEU A 14 38.50 1.23 6.43
CA LEU A 14 37.93 -0.08 6.75
C LEU A 14 36.63 0.03 7.56
N PHE A 15 36.57 0.96 8.53
CA PHE A 15 35.38 1.23 9.33
C PHE A 15 34.24 1.81 8.49
N MET A 16 34.55 2.72 7.56
CA MET A 16 33.59 3.31 6.62
C MET A 16 33.10 2.28 5.57
N LEU A 17 33.96 1.33 5.18
CA LEU A 17 33.60 0.21 4.30
C LEU A 17 32.72 -0.83 5.01
N LEU A 18 32.94 -1.05 6.32
CA LEU A 18 32.13 -1.95 7.15
C LEU A 18 30.72 -1.40 7.44
N LEU A 19 30.57 -0.07 7.52
CA LEU A 19 29.27 0.61 7.65
C LEU A 19 28.45 0.62 6.34
N GLY A 20 29.08 0.32 5.19
CA GLY A 20 28.45 0.32 3.87
C GLY A 20 27.70 -0.97 3.51
N VAL A 21 27.78 -2.02 4.34
CA VAL A 21 27.13 -3.31 4.10
C VAL A 21 25.99 -3.53 5.10
N ALA A 22 25.15 -2.52 5.29
CA ALA A 22 23.82 -2.78 5.84
C ALA A 22 23.01 -3.49 4.73
N PRO A 23 22.52 -4.72 4.93
CA PRO A 23 21.56 -5.29 4.00
C PRO A 23 20.38 -4.31 3.96
N VAL A 24 20.11 -3.76 2.78
CA VAL A 24 18.88 -3.01 2.51
C VAL A 24 17.75 -3.99 2.81
N ALA A 25 17.21 -3.89 4.02
CA ALA A 25 16.11 -4.72 4.47
C ALA A 25 15.00 -4.51 3.44
N ARG A 26 14.80 -5.53 2.59
CA ARG A 26 13.70 -5.60 1.64
C ARG A 26 12.44 -5.69 2.49
N ALA A 27 11.94 -4.52 2.92
CA ALA A 27 10.73 -4.34 3.66
C ALA A 27 9.69 -5.27 3.03
N GLN A 28 9.13 -6.17 3.84
CA GLN A 28 8.14 -7.15 3.41
C GLN A 28 7.12 -6.43 2.53
N LYS A 29 7.21 -6.66 1.21
CA LYS A 29 6.53 -5.85 0.19
C LYS A 29 5.07 -6.29 0.16
N TYR A 30 4.29 -5.70 1.07
CA TYR A 30 2.84 -5.85 1.14
C TYR A 30 2.24 -5.08 -0.02
N ARG A 31 1.48 -5.75 -0.89
CA ARG A 31 0.79 -5.09 -2.00
C ARG A 31 -0.65 -4.78 -1.64
N THR A 32 -1.32 -5.71 -0.98
CA THR A 32 -2.73 -5.60 -0.60
C THR A 32 -2.98 -6.29 0.73
N ALA A 33 -3.61 -5.58 1.65
CA ALA A 33 -4.15 -6.10 2.91
C ALA A 33 -5.65 -5.81 2.94
N ALA A 34 -6.43 -6.73 3.50
CA ALA A 34 -7.86 -6.53 3.71
C ALA A 34 -8.24 -6.99 5.11
N GLY A 35 -9.24 -6.37 5.69
CA GLY A 35 -9.59 -6.60 7.07
C GLY A 35 -10.95 -6.06 7.46
N VAL A 36 -11.21 -6.20 8.74
CA VAL A 36 -12.38 -5.64 9.41
C VAL A 36 -11.95 -4.47 10.27
N ARG A 37 -12.78 -3.45 10.32
CA ARG A 37 -12.62 -2.24 11.12
C ARG A 37 -13.84 -2.10 12.02
N LEU A 38 -13.60 -2.00 13.32
CA LEU A 38 -14.62 -1.89 14.35
C LEU A 38 -14.46 -0.53 15.02
N GLY A 39 -15.42 0.36 14.79
CA GLY A 39 -15.52 1.66 15.43
C GLY A 39 -16.56 1.68 16.54
N ALA A 40 -16.58 2.75 17.32
CA ALA A 40 -17.62 2.96 18.33
C ALA A 40 -18.99 3.20 17.66
N GLY A 41 -19.76 2.13 17.45
CA GLY A 41 -21.11 2.16 16.86
C GLY A 41 -21.19 1.76 15.38
N ASN A 42 -20.06 1.56 14.71
CA ASN A 42 -19.99 1.27 13.28
C ASN A 42 -19.05 0.08 13.02
N TYR A 43 -19.40 -0.80 12.10
CA TYR A 43 -18.53 -1.87 11.64
C TYR A 43 -18.25 -1.68 10.16
N GLY A 44 -17.06 -2.07 9.71
CA GLY A 44 -16.70 -1.89 8.33
C GLY A 44 -15.61 -2.82 7.86
N LEU A 45 -15.39 -2.79 6.56
CA LEU A 45 -14.30 -3.46 5.90
C LEU A 45 -13.26 -2.42 5.50
N THR A 46 -12.00 -2.80 5.64
CA THR A 46 -10.86 -1.99 5.21
C THR A 46 -10.06 -2.78 4.19
N VAL A 47 -9.71 -2.13 3.09
CA VAL A 47 -8.82 -2.67 2.07
C VAL A 47 -7.72 -1.66 1.81
N GLN A 48 -6.50 -2.04 2.14
CA GLN A 48 -5.32 -1.21 1.98
C GLN A 48 -4.45 -1.74 0.84
N GLN A 49 -4.12 -0.88 -0.11
CA GLN A 49 -3.25 -1.14 -1.23
C GLN A 49 -2.00 -0.26 -1.19
N LYS A 50 -0.83 -0.87 -1.23
CA LYS A 50 0.44 -0.12 -1.26
C LYS A 50 0.69 0.44 -2.66
N VAL A 51 0.87 1.76 -2.75
CA VAL A 51 1.14 2.48 -4.01
C VAL A 51 2.62 2.83 -4.12
N PHE A 52 3.21 3.34 -3.02
CA PHE A 52 4.63 3.69 -2.94
C PHE A 52 5.29 3.07 -1.71
N GLU A 53 6.61 3.21 -1.56
CA GLU A 53 7.36 2.57 -0.47
C GLU A 53 6.85 2.94 0.93
N LYS A 54 6.38 4.18 1.12
CA LYS A 54 5.85 4.73 2.37
C LYS A 54 4.40 5.20 2.26
N THR A 55 3.73 5.00 1.12
CA THR A 55 2.37 5.50 0.88
C THR A 55 1.44 4.37 0.48
N THR A 56 0.31 4.28 1.15
CA THR A 56 -0.76 3.33 0.91
C THR A 56 -2.05 4.08 0.60
N LEU A 57 -2.92 3.44 -0.17
CA LEU A 57 -4.28 3.88 -0.42
C LEU A 57 -5.21 2.92 0.30
N GLU A 58 -6.07 3.43 1.15
CA GLU A 58 -7.02 2.66 1.95
C GLU A 58 -8.45 2.99 1.52
N GLY A 59 -9.21 1.94 1.23
CA GLY A 59 -10.65 2.02 1.05
C GLY A 59 -11.35 1.44 2.27
N LEU A 60 -12.27 2.21 2.84
CA LEU A 60 -13.12 1.80 3.95
C LEU A 60 -14.56 1.70 3.45
N GLY A 61 -15.25 0.61 3.76
CA GLY A 61 -16.70 0.54 3.69
C GLY A 61 -17.25 0.40 5.09
N LEU A 62 -17.87 1.46 5.61
CA LEU A 62 -18.46 1.51 6.94
C LEU A 62 -19.98 1.32 6.84
N VAL A 63 -20.51 0.46 7.69
CA VAL A 63 -21.94 0.20 7.85
C VAL A 63 -22.28 0.42 9.32
N GLY A 64 -23.12 1.43 9.55
CA GLY A 64 -23.73 1.71 10.85
C GLY A 64 -25.19 1.31 10.87
N SER A 65 -25.85 1.48 12.01
CA SER A 65 -27.27 1.13 12.16
C SER A 65 -28.20 1.93 11.24
N ARG A 66 -27.79 3.14 10.81
CA ARG A 66 -28.62 4.08 10.03
C ARG A 66 -27.92 4.67 8.80
N GLU A 67 -26.64 4.35 8.61
CA GLU A 67 -25.81 4.92 7.56
C GLU A 67 -24.90 3.88 6.91
N VAL A 68 -24.64 4.05 5.62
CA VAL A 68 -23.58 3.33 4.92
C VAL A 68 -22.68 4.37 4.28
N SER A 69 -21.38 4.28 4.52
CA SER A 69 -20.41 5.20 3.96
C SER A 69 -19.21 4.46 3.38
N ALA A 70 -18.67 5.03 2.32
CA ALA A 70 -17.44 4.62 1.68
C ALA A 70 -16.42 5.74 1.84
N THR A 71 -15.24 5.41 2.36
CA THR A 71 -14.13 6.36 2.53
C THR A 71 -12.96 5.91 1.68
N LEU A 72 -12.29 6.87 1.05
CA LEU A 72 -10.99 6.67 0.41
C LEU A 72 -9.95 7.55 1.09
N LEU A 73 -8.85 6.96 1.53
CA LEU A 73 -7.78 7.61 2.28
C LEU A 73 -6.43 7.35 1.60
N ALA A 74 -5.59 8.37 1.51
CA ALA A 74 -4.18 8.23 1.19
C ALA A 74 -3.38 8.37 2.49
N GLU A 75 -2.62 7.33 2.83
CA GLU A 75 -1.93 7.23 4.10
C GLU A 75 -0.43 7.10 3.90
N ARG A 76 0.33 7.72 4.80
CA ARG A 76 1.78 7.66 4.84
C ARG A 76 2.24 6.99 6.12
N HIS A 77 3.06 5.95 5.97
CA HIS A 77 3.53 5.10 7.05
C HIS A 77 4.95 5.47 7.47
N PHE A 78 5.17 5.50 8.78
CA PHE A 78 6.44 5.81 9.42
C PHE A 78 6.73 4.74 10.50
N GLY A 79 7.94 4.18 10.47
CA GLY A 79 8.35 3.18 11.46
C GLY A 79 8.93 3.86 12.70
N ILE A 80 8.45 3.47 13.89
CA ILE A 80 9.01 3.93 15.19
C ILE A 80 9.96 2.89 15.74
N LEU A 81 9.52 1.63 15.81
CA LEU A 81 10.22 0.52 16.46
C LEU A 81 10.30 -0.67 15.50
N GLY A 82 11.22 -0.56 14.55
CA GLY A 82 11.48 -1.60 13.54
C GLY A 82 10.27 -1.89 12.63
N PRO A 83 10.23 -3.06 11.96
CA PRO A 83 9.15 -3.41 11.04
C PRO A 83 7.81 -3.73 11.74
N SER A 84 7.83 -3.99 13.06
CA SER A 84 6.67 -4.44 13.82
C SER A 84 5.74 -3.31 14.27
N LEU A 85 6.25 -2.15 14.69
CA LEU A 85 5.41 -1.03 15.12
C LEU A 85 5.60 0.19 14.21
N ASN A 86 4.54 0.54 13.50
CA ASN A 86 4.48 1.69 12.61
C ASN A 86 3.37 2.63 13.06
N TYR A 87 3.47 3.91 12.74
CA TYR A 87 2.34 4.82 12.77
C TYR A 87 2.06 5.30 11.35
N TYR A 88 0.82 5.69 11.11
CA TYR A 88 0.42 6.22 9.83
C TYR A 88 -0.42 7.47 10.02
N LEU A 89 -0.28 8.37 9.07
CA LEU A 89 -1.09 9.57 8.96
C LEU A 89 -1.57 9.72 7.53
N GLY A 90 -2.82 10.10 7.36
CA GLY A 90 -3.44 10.18 6.06
C GLY A 90 -4.56 11.19 6.00
N ALA A 91 -4.99 11.44 4.78
CA ALA A 91 -6.14 12.28 4.49
C ALA A 91 -6.88 11.74 3.28
N GLY A 92 -8.15 12.07 3.17
CA GLY A 92 -9.01 11.63 2.10
C GLY A 92 -10.41 12.15 2.26
N GLY A 93 -11.38 11.42 1.72
CA GLY A 93 -12.78 11.83 1.76
C GLY A 93 -13.70 10.63 1.87
N HIS A 94 -14.87 10.90 2.44
CA HIS A 94 -15.95 9.92 2.50
C HIS A 94 -17.17 10.42 1.76
N VAL A 95 -17.93 9.46 1.25
CA VAL A 95 -19.25 9.65 0.68
C VAL A 95 -20.15 8.57 1.25
N GLY A 96 -21.36 8.92 1.63
CA GLY A 96 -22.29 7.97 2.23
C GLY A 96 -23.72 8.31 1.91
N THR A 97 -24.61 7.41 2.30
CA THR A 97 -26.04 7.61 2.22
C THR A 97 -26.64 7.34 3.59
N HIS A 98 -27.36 8.32 4.11
CA HIS A 98 -28.22 8.16 5.27
C HIS A 98 -29.58 7.64 4.80
N LYS A 99 -30.19 6.73 5.56
CA LYS A 99 -31.52 6.22 5.21
C LYS A 99 -32.61 7.31 5.22
N ASP A 100 -32.40 8.36 6.01
CA ASP A 100 -33.42 9.37 6.29
C ASP A 100 -33.18 10.70 5.52
N ASP A 101 -31.92 11.11 5.30
CA ASP A 101 -31.59 12.47 4.78
C ASP A 101 -30.86 12.50 3.41
N GLY A 102 -30.58 11.35 2.79
CA GLY A 102 -29.95 11.28 1.46
C GLY A 102 -28.42 11.17 1.49
N ALA A 103 -27.75 11.61 0.41
CA ALA A 103 -26.30 11.44 0.23
C ALA A 103 -25.50 12.54 0.95
N PHE A 104 -24.48 12.15 1.71
CA PHE A 104 -23.58 13.05 2.43
C PHE A 104 -22.12 12.81 2.02
N GLY A 105 -21.28 13.80 2.22
CA GLY A 105 -19.86 13.72 1.89
C GLY A 105 -19.01 14.69 2.69
N GLY A 106 -17.76 14.31 2.88
CA GLY A 106 -16.84 15.07 3.72
C GLY A 106 -15.39 14.72 3.47
N ILE A 107 -14.52 15.44 4.18
CA ILE A 107 -13.08 15.22 4.19
C ILE A 107 -12.72 14.54 5.50
N ASP A 108 -11.86 13.53 5.40
CA ASP A 108 -11.37 12.76 6.52
C ASP A 108 -9.86 12.93 6.63
N ALA A 109 -9.39 13.17 7.85
CA ALA A 109 -8.02 12.89 8.21
C ALA A 109 -7.98 11.63 9.07
N ILE A 110 -6.86 10.91 9.03
CA ILE A 110 -6.64 9.72 9.82
C ILE A 110 -5.25 9.72 10.42
N VAL A 111 -5.16 9.31 11.67
CA VAL A 111 -3.90 9.02 12.35
C VAL A 111 -4.06 7.73 13.12
N GLY A 112 -3.10 6.83 13.00
CA GLY A 112 -3.20 5.52 13.64
C GLY A 112 -1.86 4.88 13.93
N LEU A 113 -1.91 3.92 14.82
CA LEU A 113 -0.82 3.00 15.13
C LEU A 113 -1.12 1.66 14.47
N GLU A 114 -0.09 1.08 13.86
CA GLU A 114 -0.15 -0.20 13.18
C GLU A 114 0.91 -1.14 13.76
N TYR A 115 0.45 -2.23 14.35
CA TYR A 115 1.26 -3.32 14.87
C TYR A 115 1.19 -4.54 13.94
N LYS A 116 2.29 -4.78 13.23
CA LYS A 116 2.50 -5.94 12.36
C LYS A 116 3.06 -7.09 13.17
N LEU A 117 2.29 -8.18 13.28
CA LEU A 117 2.77 -9.41 13.88
C LEU A 117 3.77 -10.06 12.92
N PRO A 118 5.04 -10.32 13.31
CA PRO A 118 6.02 -10.90 12.40
C PRO A 118 5.76 -12.39 12.11
N ILE A 119 5.11 -13.09 13.05
CA ILE A 119 4.84 -14.53 12.99
C ILE A 119 3.61 -14.83 12.11
N THR A 120 2.61 -13.95 12.14
CA THR A 120 1.34 -14.12 11.42
C THR A 120 1.20 -13.05 10.36
N ARG A 121 0.40 -13.29 9.30
CA ARG A 121 0.11 -12.27 8.29
C ARG A 121 -0.96 -11.26 8.76
N LEU A 122 -1.09 -11.11 10.08
CA LEU A 122 -2.07 -10.26 10.73
C LEU A 122 -1.44 -8.93 11.13
N VAL A 123 -2.22 -7.88 10.94
CA VAL A 123 -1.88 -6.51 11.24
C VAL A 123 -2.99 -5.99 12.13
N LEU A 124 -2.63 -5.56 13.33
CA LEU A 124 -3.52 -4.88 14.23
C LEU A 124 -3.29 -3.38 14.07
N SER A 125 -4.36 -2.60 14.04
CA SER A 125 -4.25 -1.16 13.99
C SER A 125 -5.30 -0.51 14.87
N ALA A 126 -4.90 0.57 15.52
CA ALA A 126 -5.78 1.42 16.28
C ALA A 126 -5.67 2.81 15.67
N ASP A 127 -6.80 3.37 15.26
CA ASP A 127 -6.82 4.57 14.46
C ASP A 127 -7.91 5.55 14.88
N PHE A 128 -7.60 6.82 14.66
CA PHE A 128 -8.40 7.97 15.01
C PHE A 128 -8.63 8.76 13.73
N LYS A 129 -9.90 8.90 13.33
CA LYS A 129 -10.28 9.50 12.05
C LYS A 129 -11.09 10.78 12.25
N PRO A 130 -10.45 11.95 12.52
CA PRO A 130 -11.16 13.22 12.52
C PRO A 130 -11.77 13.48 11.14
N SER A 131 -13.09 13.67 11.09
CA SER A 131 -13.84 13.90 9.86
C SER A 131 -14.60 15.21 9.93
N VAL A 132 -14.56 15.97 8.86
CA VAL A 132 -15.33 17.21 8.68
C VAL A 132 -16.34 16.98 7.57
N GLU A 133 -17.61 17.14 7.89
CA GLU A 133 -18.73 16.94 6.96
C GLU A 133 -19.23 18.29 6.45
N PHE A 134 -19.50 18.39 5.15
CA PHE A 134 -20.06 19.60 4.55
C PHE A 134 -21.55 19.36 4.25
N GLY A 135 -22.44 20.12 4.91
CA GLY A 135 -23.89 20.04 4.69
C GLY A 135 -24.72 19.34 5.78
N SER A 136 -24.11 18.98 6.91
CA SER A 136 -24.78 18.41 8.10
C SER A 136 -24.55 19.30 9.33
N SER A 137 -25.43 19.21 10.34
CA SER A 137 -25.33 20.00 11.59
C SER A 137 -24.07 19.68 12.41
N ASP A 138 -23.51 18.48 12.23
CA ASP A 138 -22.29 18.03 12.90
C ASP A 138 -21.07 18.27 11.99
N TRP A 139 -20.48 19.45 12.13
CA TRP A 139 -19.32 19.87 11.32
C TRP A 139 -18.04 19.06 11.58
N ALA A 140 -17.91 18.39 12.73
CA ALA A 140 -16.74 17.59 13.08
C ALA A 140 -17.10 16.33 13.89
N ARG A 141 -16.64 15.17 13.43
CA ARG A 141 -16.74 13.88 14.17
C ARG A 141 -15.34 13.32 14.39
N PHE A 142 -15.17 12.62 15.52
CA PHE A 142 -13.87 12.08 15.95
C PHE A 142 -13.94 10.58 16.24
N PRO A 143 -14.32 9.73 15.27
CA PRO A 143 -14.39 8.29 15.48
C PRO A 143 -13.01 7.67 15.73
N THR A 144 -12.91 6.91 16.81
CA THR A 144 -11.84 5.94 17.07
C THR A 144 -12.27 4.56 16.56
N ALA A 145 -11.35 3.83 15.95
CA ALA A 145 -11.58 2.46 15.51
C ALA A 145 -10.38 1.55 15.77
N ILE A 146 -10.67 0.27 15.89
CA ILE A 146 -9.67 -0.81 15.90
C ILE A 146 -9.90 -1.65 14.66
N SER A 147 -8.83 -1.87 13.89
CA SER A 147 -8.88 -2.60 12.65
C SER A 147 -7.93 -3.79 12.69
N VAL A 148 -8.42 -4.95 12.26
CA VAL A 148 -7.64 -6.19 12.10
C VAL A 148 -7.56 -6.50 10.62
N ARG A 149 -6.35 -6.41 10.07
CA ARG A 149 -6.06 -6.58 8.64
C ARG A 149 -5.23 -7.84 8.41
N TYR A 150 -5.57 -8.59 7.38
CA TYR A 150 -4.82 -9.74 6.90
C TYR A 150 -4.13 -9.41 5.58
N ILE A 151 -2.85 -9.73 5.47
CA ILE A 151 -2.07 -9.53 4.26
C ILE A 151 -2.40 -10.65 3.26
N LEU A 152 -3.14 -10.29 2.21
CA LEU A 152 -3.58 -11.21 1.16
C LEU A 152 -2.46 -11.54 0.18
N ILE A 153 -1.73 -10.52 -0.31
CA ILE A 153 -0.77 -10.67 -1.41
C ILE A 153 0.62 -10.17 -0.97
N LYS A 154 1.57 -11.10 -0.85
CA LYS A 154 3.02 -10.80 -0.86
C LYS A 154 3.44 -10.55 -2.31
N GLU A 155 4.18 -9.49 -2.57
CA GLU A 155 4.58 -9.07 -3.92
C GLU A 155 5.24 -10.21 -4.72
N LYS A 156 4.52 -10.76 -5.70
CA LYS A 156 5.16 -11.34 -6.89
C LYS A 156 5.38 -10.20 -7.88
N LYS A 157 6.64 -9.96 -8.25
CA LYS A 157 7.03 -9.19 -9.43
C LYS A 157 6.50 -9.91 -10.68
N THR A 158 5.23 -9.78 -11.05
CA THR A 158 4.78 -10.13 -12.41
C THR A 158 3.34 -9.65 -12.71
N GLY A 159 3.19 -8.82 -13.74
CA GLY A 159 2.32 -9.23 -14.84
C GLY A 159 0.91 -8.65 -14.97
N PHE A 160 0.28 -8.01 -13.97
CA PHE A 160 -1.12 -7.59 -14.18
C PHE A 160 -1.26 -6.41 -15.16
N LEU A 161 -0.43 -5.38 -15.04
CA LEU A 161 -0.45 -4.24 -15.97
C LEU A 161 0.15 -4.59 -17.34
N ASN A 162 1.09 -5.54 -17.43
CA ASN A 162 1.60 -6.01 -18.72
C ASN A 162 0.55 -6.81 -19.52
N ASN A 163 -0.35 -7.54 -18.86
CA ASN A 163 -1.40 -8.29 -19.57
C ASN A 163 -2.58 -7.40 -20.02
N LEU A 164 -2.80 -6.27 -19.33
CA LEU A 164 -3.86 -5.31 -19.66
C LEU A 164 -3.42 -4.27 -20.71
N PHE A 165 -2.16 -3.85 -20.69
CA PHE A 165 -1.62 -2.85 -21.61
C PHE A 165 -0.70 -3.43 -22.71
N GLY A 166 -0.38 -4.73 -22.68
CA GLY A 166 0.51 -5.40 -23.63
C GLY A 166 -0.19 -6.15 -24.77
N GLY A 167 -1.48 -5.93 -24.97
CA GLY A 167 -2.29 -6.68 -25.92
C GLY A 167 -2.56 -5.94 -27.23
N ASP A 168 -1.53 -5.65 -28.06
CA ASP A 168 -1.77 -5.52 -29.53
C ASP A 168 -0.52 -5.55 -30.43
N ASN A 169 0.69 -5.29 -29.90
CA ASN A 169 1.85 -5.07 -30.79
C ASN A 169 2.57 -6.35 -31.25
N ASP A 170 2.44 -7.48 -30.57
CA ASP A 170 3.16 -8.71 -30.92
C ASP A 170 2.49 -9.56 -32.01
N ARG A 171 1.18 -9.38 -32.26
CA ARG A 171 0.49 -10.09 -33.36
C ARG A 171 0.84 -9.53 -34.75
N LYS A 172 1.20 -8.24 -34.85
CA LYS A 172 1.58 -7.62 -36.14
C LYS A 172 2.99 -8.02 -36.60
N LYS A 173 3.93 -8.27 -35.68
CA LYS A 173 5.31 -8.67 -36.03
C LYS A 173 5.41 -10.10 -36.58
N LYS A 174 4.57 -11.04 -36.12
CA LYS A 174 4.55 -12.42 -36.65
C LYS A 174 3.96 -12.52 -38.07
N LYS A 175 2.94 -11.72 -38.41
CA LYS A 175 2.34 -11.73 -39.75
C LYS A 175 3.27 -11.19 -40.84
N ASN A 176 4.13 -10.22 -40.52
CA ASN A 176 5.04 -9.64 -41.52
C ASN A 176 6.27 -10.52 -41.82
N LYS A 177 6.74 -11.29 -40.84
CA LYS A 177 7.89 -12.19 -41.02
C LYS A 177 7.55 -13.44 -41.85
N GLN A 178 6.33 -13.96 -41.72
CA GLN A 178 5.89 -15.12 -42.51
C GLN A 178 5.61 -14.76 -43.98
N LYS A 179 5.21 -13.51 -44.27
CA LYS A 179 4.94 -13.05 -45.65
C LYS A 179 6.22 -12.67 -46.42
N SER A 180 7.33 -12.40 -45.74
CA SER A 180 8.63 -12.13 -46.39
C SER A 180 9.40 -13.40 -46.75
N ASP A 181 9.26 -14.48 -45.98
CA ASP A 181 9.96 -15.75 -46.26
C ASP A 181 9.33 -16.52 -47.43
N THR A 182 8.00 -16.50 -47.59
CA THR A 182 7.35 -17.20 -48.70
C THR A 182 7.63 -16.59 -50.07
N ARG A 183 8.03 -15.30 -50.15
CA ARG A 183 8.34 -14.63 -51.43
C ARG A 183 9.79 -14.79 -51.89
N ARG A 184 10.70 -15.28 -51.03
CA ARG A 184 12.12 -15.42 -51.36
C ARG A 184 12.53 -16.82 -51.86
N GLY A 185 11.62 -17.80 -51.83
CA GLY A 185 11.95 -19.20 -52.11
C GLY A 185 11.50 -19.76 -53.48
N LEU A 186 11.06 -18.94 -54.44
CA LEU A 186 10.42 -19.43 -55.68
C LEU A 186 11.07 -18.98 -57.00
N PHE A 187 12.20 -18.28 -56.98
CA PHE A 187 12.85 -17.77 -58.22
C PHE A 187 14.38 -17.90 -58.24
N ASP A 188 14.93 -18.92 -57.59
CA ASP A 188 16.36 -19.24 -57.68
C ASP A 188 16.52 -20.61 -58.36
N PHE A 189 16.40 -20.60 -59.69
CA PHE A 189 16.74 -21.69 -60.62
C PHE A 189 17.52 -21.10 -61.79
#